data_AF-A0A8T4MWB4-F1
#
_entry.id   AF-A0A8T4MWB4-F1
#
_cell.length_a   1.000
_cell.length_b   1.000
_cell.length_c   1.000
_cell.angle_alpha   90.00
_cell.angle_beta   90.00
_cell.angle_gamma   90.00
#
_symmetry.space_group_name_H-M   'P 1'
#
loop_
_entity.id
_entity.type
_entity.pdbx_description
1 polymer ?
#
loop_
_entity_poly.entity_id
_entity_poly.type
_entity_poly.pdbx_seq_one_letter_code
_entity_poly.pdbx_strand_id
1 'polypeptide(L)'
;MIFILKVTTNKEERAMELIHDRAISKSLQVFSVTRPHGLKGYLIIEAADRDTIEEAAFNLPYVKGIIGKTVTYEEVKNMISPEIQDFNIEIGDIVEMIADHFKNEKGKIMRIDKKKGEVVVSLLGAAVPIPVTVKMDNIKVIRRESEQVEEKDENNDSY
;
A
#
# COMPACT_ATOMS: atom_id res chain seq x y z
N MET A 1 -9.48 -22.38 -0.58
CA MET A 1 -9.06 -22.01 -1.96
C MET A 1 -9.46 -20.56 -2.22
N ILE A 2 -8.62 -19.78 -2.91
CA ILE A 2 -8.87 -18.35 -3.18
C ILE A 2 -9.31 -18.18 -4.64
N PHE A 3 -10.35 -17.38 -4.85
CA PHE A 3 -10.94 -17.11 -6.16
C PHE A 3 -11.21 -15.62 -6.35
N ILE A 4 -11.32 -15.21 -7.62
CA ILE A 4 -11.66 -13.84 -8.00
C ILE A 4 -13.08 -13.82 -8.54
N LEU A 5 -13.93 -12.96 -7.97
CA LEU A 5 -15.25 -12.65 -8.49
C LEU A 5 -15.23 -11.34 -9.27
N LYS A 6 -15.82 -11.35 -10.46
CA LYS A 6 -16.14 -10.13 -11.18
C LYS A 6 -17.44 -9.57 -10.64
N VAL A 7 -17.42 -8.30 -10.29
CA VAL A 7 -18.60 -7.55 -9.85
C VAL A 7 -18.77 -6.27 -10.67
N THR A 8 -19.90 -5.61 -10.49
CA THR A 8 -20.14 -4.29 -11.09
C THR A 8 -19.28 -3.26 -10.37
N THR A 9 -18.55 -2.46 -11.14
CA THR A 9 -17.72 -1.36 -10.64
C THR A 9 -18.54 -0.38 -9.80
N ASN A 10 -17.99 0.09 -8.69
CA ASN A 10 -18.63 0.96 -7.69
C ASN A 10 -19.81 0.31 -6.94
N LYS A 11 -19.96 -1.02 -7.02
CA LYS A 11 -20.95 -1.82 -6.28
C LYS A 11 -20.28 -3.00 -5.54
N GLU A 12 -18.97 -2.95 -5.35
CA GLU A 12 -18.17 -3.98 -4.69
C GLU A 12 -18.62 -4.20 -3.25
N GLU A 13 -18.84 -3.11 -2.51
CA GLU A 13 -19.30 -3.14 -1.11
C GLU A 13 -20.66 -3.85 -1.00
N ARG A 14 -21.61 -3.44 -1.85
CA ARG A 14 -22.96 -4.00 -1.85
C ARG A 14 -22.96 -5.47 -2.28
N ALA A 15 -22.11 -5.84 -3.23
CA ALA A 15 -21.95 -7.23 -3.64
C ALA A 15 -21.35 -8.08 -2.51
N MET A 16 -20.36 -7.56 -1.79
CA MET A 16 -19.74 -8.22 -0.65
C MET A 16 -20.74 -8.49 0.48
N GLU A 17 -21.55 -7.49 0.86
CA GLU A 17 -22.61 -7.65 1.87
C GLU A 17 -23.59 -8.77 1.49
N LEU A 18 -24.04 -8.80 0.24
CA LEU A 18 -24.99 -9.81 -0.24
C LEU A 18 -24.40 -11.22 -0.24
N ILE A 19 -23.11 -11.35 -0.59
CA ILE A 19 -22.39 -12.62 -0.54
C ILE A 19 -22.25 -13.08 0.91
N HIS A 20 -21.89 -12.16 1.82
CA HIS A 20 -21.78 -12.43 3.25
C HIS A 20 -23.10 -12.92 3.85
N ASP A 21 -24.20 -12.19 3.63
CA ASP A 21 -25.51 -12.54 4.16
C ASP A 21 -25.98 -13.91 3.65
N ARG A 22 -25.69 -14.22 2.38
CA ARG A 22 -25.98 -15.52 1.79
C ARG A 22 -25.14 -16.64 2.38
N ALA A 23 -23.84 -16.40 2.55
CA ALA A 23 -22.93 -17.40 3.13
C ALA A 23 -23.38 -17.79 4.54
N ILE A 24 -23.77 -16.81 5.36
CA ILE A 24 -24.32 -17.07 6.70
C ILE A 24 -25.67 -17.79 6.62
N SER A 25 -26.61 -17.27 5.83
CA SER A 25 -27.97 -17.82 5.76
C SER A 25 -28.02 -19.28 5.32
N LYS A 26 -27.10 -19.66 4.41
CA LYS A 26 -26.99 -21.01 3.88
C LYS A 26 -25.92 -21.87 4.56
N SER A 27 -25.21 -21.34 5.56
CA SER A 27 -24.10 -22.02 6.23
C SER A 27 -23.05 -22.56 5.25
N LEU A 28 -22.69 -21.74 4.26
CA LEU A 28 -21.72 -22.08 3.22
C LEU A 28 -20.29 -22.04 3.78
N GLN A 29 -19.40 -22.88 3.25
CA GLN A 29 -17.98 -22.92 3.64
C GLN A 29 -17.18 -21.78 2.97
N VAL A 30 -17.64 -20.55 3.15
CA VAL A 30 -16.93 -19.33 2.76
C VAL A 30 -16.16 -18.83 3.98
N PHE A 31 -14.85 -18.71 3.85
CA PHE A 31 -13.96 -18.33 4.95
C PHE A 31 -13.72 -16.82 4.99
N SER A 32 -13.58 -16.18 3.83
CA SER A 32 -13.35 -14.74 3.75
C SER A 32 -13.85 -14.14 2.43
N VAL A 33 -14.27 -12.87 2.46
CA VAL A 33 -14.56 -12.05 1.27
C VAL A 33 -13.88 -10.71 1.48
N THR A 34 -13.08 -10.27 0.52
CA THR A 34 -12.33 -9.01 0.63
C THR A 34 -12.30 -8.24 -0.67
N ARG A 35 -12.14 -6.92 -0.56
CA ARG A 35 -11.97 -6.03 -1.69
C ARG A 35 -10.47 -5.79 -1.91
N PRO A 36 -9.91 -6.20 -3.05
CA PRO A 36 -8.52 -5.89 -3.37
C PRO A 36 -8.30 -4.38 -3.54
N HIS A 37 -7.24 -3.86 -2.93
CA HIS A 37 -6.72 -2.53 -3.20
C HIS A 37 -6.17 -2.46 -4.62
N GLY A 38 -6.51 -1.41 -5.36
CA GLY A 38 -6.05 -1.18 -6.74
C GLY A 38 -6.84 -1.91 -7.83
N LEU A 39 -7.72 -2.86 -7.50
CA LEU A 39 -8.50 -3.63 -8.48
C LEU A 39 -10.00 -3.34 -8.38
N LYS A 40 -10.51 -2.45 -9.24
CA LYS A 40 -11.93 -2.05 -9.28
C LYS A 40 -12.79 -3.07 -10.03
N GLY A 41 -14.00 -3.34 -9.54
CA GLY A 41 -14.94 -4.28 -10.14
C GLY A 41 -14.63 -5.75 -9.86
N TYR A 42 -13.81 -6.04 -8.85
CA TYR A 42 -13.48 -7.40 -8.44
C TYR A 42 -13.53 -7.55 -6.92
N LEU A 43 -13.82 -8.77 -6.49
CA LEU A 43 -13.72 -9.22 -5.10
C LEU A 43 -12.84 -10.47 -5.05
N ILE A 44 -12.16 -10.66 -3.93
CA ILE A 44 -11.43 -11.89 -3.62
C ILE A 44 -12.26 -12.66 -2.60
N ILE A 45 -12.49 -13.94 -2.84
CA ILE A 45 -13.22 -14.83 -1.94
C ILE A 45 -12.38 -16.06 -1.63
N GLU A 46 -12.44 -16.51 -0.39
CA GLU A 46 -11.85 -17.76 0.05
C GLU A 46 -12.95 -18.72 0.48
N ALA A 47 -12.96 -19.92 -0.10
CA ALA A 47 -13.94 -20.96 0.22
C ALA A 47 -13.34 -22.36 0.12
N ALA A 48 -14.08 -23.37 0.58
CA ALA A 48 -13.67 -24.77 0.49
C ALA A 48 -13.47 -25.23 -0.95
N ASP A 49 -14.43 -24.91 -1.83
CA ASP A 49 -14.46 -25.32 -3.23
C ASP A 49 -15.15 -24.28 -4.12
N ARG A 50 -15.18 -24.55 -5.44
CA ARG A 50 -15.81 -23.68 -6.43
C ARG A 50 -17.33 -23.66 -6.30
N ASP A 51 -17.94 -24.80 -6.01
CA ASP A 51 -19.39 -24.97 -5.94
C ASP A 51 -20.00 -24.11 -4.83
N THR A 52 -19.32 -24.04 -3.68
CA THR A 52 -19.65 -23.16 -2.55
C THR A 52 -19.72 -21.70 -2.96
N ILE A 53 -18.80 -21.25 -3.83
CA ILE A 53 -18.78 -19.86 -4.31
C ILE A 53 -19.85 -19.63 -5.35
N GLU A 54 -20.05 -20.59 -6.26
CA GLU A 54 -21.15 -20.50 -7.22
C GLU A 54 -22.48 -20.36 -6.50
N GLU A 55 -22.70 -21.13 -5.44
CA GLU A 55 -23.90 -21.01 -4.59
C GLU A 55 -23.97 -19.67 -3.84
N ALA A 56 -22.84 -19.20 -3.29
CA ALA A 56 -22.77 -17.92 -2.59
C ALA A 56 -23.04 -16.74 -3.54
N ALA A 57 -22.61 -16.83 -4.80
CA ALA A 57 -22.73 -15.80 -5.83
C ALA A 57 -24.00 -15.91 -6.70
N PHE A 58 -24.72 -17.03 -6.62
CA PHE A 58 -25.79 -17.38 -7.56
C PHE A 58 -26.92 -16.37 -7.58
N ASN A 59 -27.26 -15.79 -8.72
CA ASN A 59 -28.39 -14.87 -8.85
C ASN A 59 -28.34 -13.69 -7.85
N LEU A 60 -27.14 -13.26 -7.44
CA LEU A 60 -26.96 -12.05 -6.66
C LEU A 60 -26.82 -10.83 -7.58
N PRO A 61 -27.46 -9.69 -7.25
CA PRO A 61 -27.26 -8.47 -8.01
C PRO A 61 -25.81 -8.01 -7.89
N TYR A 62 -25.33 -7.37 -8.96
CA TYR A 62 -23.96 -6.84 -9.08
C TYR A 62 -22.85 -7.89 -9.19
N VAL A 63 -23.14 -9.18 -8.99
CA VAL A 63 -22.17 -10.26 -9.23
C VAL A 63 -22.27 -10.74 -10.67
N LYS A 64 -21.15 -10.74 -11.39
CA LYS A 64 -21.07 -11.16 -12.80
C LYS A 64 -20.57 -12.59 -12.97
N GLY A 65 -19.85 -13.12 -11.97
CA GLY A 65 -19.39 -14.50 -11.95
C GLY A 65 -17.93 -14.65 -11.51
N ILE A 66 -17.50 -15.90 -11.37
CA ILE A 66 -16.14 -16.28 -10.98
C ILE A 66 -15.23 -16.20 -12.20
N ILE A 67 -14.05 -15.60 -12.04
CA ILE A 67 -13.06 -15.44 -13.10
C ILE A 67 -11.89 -16.39 -12.90
N GLY A 68 -11.50 -17.07 -13.97
CA GLY A 68 -10.25 -17.81 -14.04
C GLY A 68 -10.22 -19.04 -13.13
N LYS A 69 -8.99 -19.39 -12.73
CA LYS A 69 -8.66 -20.48 -11.81
C LYS A 69 -8.39 -19.91 -10.41
N THR A 70 -8.17 -20.80 -9.45
CA THR A 70 -7.74 -20.42 -8.11
C THR A 70 -6.44 -19.63 -8.14
N VAL A 71 -6.32 -18.63 -7.27
CA VAL A 71 -5.10 -17.85 -7.07
C VAL A 71 -4.41 -18.28 -5.78
N THR A 72 -3.09 -18.08 -5.73
CA THR A 72 -2.27 -18.32 -4.54
C THR A 72 -2.29 -17.10 -3.62
N TYR A 73 -1.91 -17.30 -2.35
CA TYR A 73 -1.84 -16.20 -1.39
C TYR A 73 -0.77 -15.18 -1.78
N GLU A 74 0.38 -15.63 -2.31
CA GLU A 74 1.45 -14.71 -2.75
C GLU A 74 0.98 -13.73 -3.83
N GLU A 75 0.13 -14.16 -4.75
CA GLU A 75 -0.41 -13.31 -5.83
C GLU A 75 -1.37 -12.23 -5.31
N VAL A 76 -2.13 -12.53 -4.25
CA VAL A 76 -3.13 -11.60 -3.69
C VAL A 76 -2.59 -10.78 -2.52
N LYS A 77 -1.46 -11.15 -1.92
CA LYS A 77 -0.87 -10.50 -0.74
C LYS A 77 -0.78 -8.99 -0.89
N ASN A 78 -0.17 -8.53 -1.99
CA ASN A 78 0.03 -7.10 -2.27
C ASN A 78 -1.29 -6.34 -2.53
N MET A 79 -2.36 -7.04 -2.91
CA MET A 79 -3.68 -6.46 -3.13
C MET A 79 -4.48 -6.35 -1.82
N ILE A 80 -4.27 -7.26 -0.88
CA ILE A 80 -5.01 -7.31 0.39
C ILE A 80 -4.33 -6.43 1.44
N SER A 81 -3.00 -6.47 1.48
CA SER A 81 -2.19 -5.65 2.35
C SER A 81 -1.24 -4.86 1.46
N PRO A 82 -1.63 -3.65 1.00
CA PRO A 82 -0.63 -2.75 0.48
C PRO A 82 0.39 -2.55 1.60
N GLU A 83 1.66 -2.83 1.33
CA GLU A 83 2.73 -2.35 2.19
C GLU A 83 2.60 -0.84 2.17
N ILE A 84 1.93 -0.30 3.20
CA ILE A 84 2.10 1.09 3.58
C ILE A 84 3.58 1.14 3.87
N GLN A 85 4.37 1.69 2.93
CA GLN A 85 5.70 2.10 3.28
C GLN A 85 5.48 3.12 4.38
N ASP A 86 5.63 2.69 5.63
CA ASP A 86 5.77 3.58 6.75
C ASP A 86 7.02 4.38 6.39
N PHE A 87 6.80 5.56 5.82
CA PHE A 87 7.83 6.57 5.68
C PHE A 87 8.18 6.93 7.12
N ASN A 88 9.10 6.17 7.71
CA ASN A 88 9.72 6.49 8.98
C ASN A 88 10.72 7.62 8.72
N ILE A 89 10.16 8.76 8.30
CA ILE A 89 10.84 10.00 7.99
C ILE A 89 10.84 10.85 9.25
N GLU A 90 12.02 11.32 9.62
CA GLU A 90 12.21 12.23 10.74
C GLU A 90 12.69 13.59 10.23
N ILE A 91 12.40 14.64 11.01
CA ILE A 91 12.95 15.96 10.72
C ILE A 91 14.46 15.84 10.91
N GLY A 92 15.24 16.14 9.87
CA GLY A 92 16.69 15.96 9.90
C GLY A 92 17.23 14.91 8.94
N ASP A 93 16.39 13.96 8.52
CA ASP A 93 16.80 12.89 7.61
C ASP A 93 17.25 13.44 6.25
N ILE A 94 18.25 12.76 5.68
CA ILE A 94 18.67 13.01 4.31
C ILE A 94 17.86 12.09 3.40
N VAL A 95 17.15 12.70 2.47
CA VAL A 95 16.32 12.03 1.47
C VAL A 95 16.84 12.31 0.07
N GLU A 96 16.61 11.36 -0.82
CA GLU A 96 16.77 11.48 -2.25
C GLU A 96 15.40 11.64 -2.90
N MET A 97 15.31 12.59 -3.82
CA MET A 97 14.07 12.96 -4.48
C MET A 97 13.81 12.01 -5.67
N ILE A 98 12.62 11.42 -5.71
CA ILE A 98 12.17 10.53 -6.80
C ILE A 98 11.36 11.32 -7.84
N ALA A 99 10.82 12.48 -7.47
CA ALA A 99 10.01 13.32 -8.37
C ALA A 99 10.78 13.75 -9.63
N ASP A 100 10.15 13.64 -10.80
CA ASP A 100 10.80 13.84 -12.12
C ASP A 100 11.54 15.18 -12.28
N HIS A 101 11.08 16.26 -11.64
CA HIS A 101 11.70 17.58 -11.73
C HIS A 101 13.00 17.72 -10.91
N PHE A 102 13.17 16.93 -9.85
CA PHE A 102 14.31 17.01 -8.92
C PHE A 102 14.97 15.63 -8.73
N LYS A 103 14.82 14.75 -9.72
CA LYS A 103 15.19 13.34 -9.61
C LYS A 103 16.68 13.16 -9.27
N ASN A 104 16.96 12.33 -8.27
CA ASN A 104 18.29 12.06 -7.71
C ASN A 104 18.94 13.24 -6.96
N GLU A 105 18.24 14.35 -6.73
CA GLU A 105 18.75 15.39 -5.85
C GLU A 105 18.62 14.96 -4.38
N LYS A 106 19.61 15.34 -3.57
CA LYS A 106 19.61 15.08 -2.13
C LYS A 106 19.10 16.30 -1.39
N GLY A 107 18.30 16.06 -0.37
CA GLY A 107 17.77 17.12 0.47
C GLY A 107 17.62 16.69 1.93
N LYS A 108 17.57 17.67 2.82
CA LYS A 108 17.32 17.48 4.26
C LYS A 108 15.87 17.78 4.58
N ILE A 109 15.19 16.90 5.31
CA ILE A 109 13.81 17.14 5.75
C ILE A 109 13.78 18.26 6.78
N MET A 110 13.01 19.32 6.47
CA MET A 110 12.81 20.47 7.36
C MET A 110 11.50 20.36 8.14
N ARG A 111 10.43 19.85 7.50
CA ARG A 111 9.10 19.74 8.11
C ARG A 111 8.31 18.60 7.50
N ILE A 112 7.48 17.96 8.33
CA ILE A 112 6.63 16.82 7.94
C ILE A 112 5.18 17.18 8.26
N ASP A 113 4.30 17.12 7.26
CA ASP A 113 2.85 17.22 7.44
C ASP A 113 2.20 15.85 7.19
N LYS A 114 2.07 15.06 8.26
CA LYS A 114 1.47 13.72 8.22
C LYS A 114 -0.02 13.74 7.85
N LYS A 115 -0.72 14.86 8.06
CA LYS A 115 -2.16 14.96 7.72
C LYS A 115 -2.37 15.12 6.21
N LYS A 116 -1.44 15.81 5.54
CA LYS A 116 -1.49 16.03 4.09
C LYS A 116 -0.64 15.06 3.26
N GLY A 117 0.24 14.28 3.90
CA GLY A 117 1.18 13.41 3.20
C GLY A 117 2.28 14.21 2.46
N GLU A 118 2.60 15.40 2.96
CA GLU A 118 3.57 16.32 2.36
C GLU A 118 4.77 16.52 3.28
N VAL A 119 5.94 16.68 2.68
CA VAL A 119 7.20 17.00 3.35
C VAL A 119 7.83 18.24 2.73
N VAL A 120 8.43 19.06 3.57
CA VAL A 120 9.24 20.21 3.13
C VAL A 120 10.70 19.80 3.24
N VAL A 121 11.40 19.82 2.11
CA VAL A 121 12.79 19.38 1.98
C VAL A 121 13.64 20.58 1.55
N SER A 122 14.83 20.72 2.11
CA SER A 122 15.84 21.69 1.67
C SER A 122 16.89 20.98 0.82
N LEU A 123 17.06 21.40 -0.44
CA LEU A 123 18.00 20.79 -1.37
C LEU A 123 19.45 21.11 -0.97
N LEU A 124 20.31 20.08 -0.87
CA LEU A 124 21.71 20.22 -0.47
C LEU A 124 22.64 20.61 -1.63
N GLY A 125 22.18 20.46 -2.88
CA GLY A 125 22.96 20.80 -4.09
C GLY A 125 22.93 22.27 -4.49
N ALA A 126 22.07 23.08 -3.88
CA ALA A 126 21.92 24.49 -4.22
C ALA A 126 22.82 25.39 -3.35
N ALA A 127 23.47 26.39 -3.95
CA ALA A 127 24.28 27.37 -3.22
C ALA A 127 23.47 28.19 -2.19
N VAL A 128 22.15 28.26 -2.38
CA VAL A 128 21.18 28.85 -1.45
C VAL A 128 20.11 27.80 -1.15
N PRO A 129 19.82 27.48 0.12
CA PRO A 129 18.83 26.47 0.47
C PRO A 129 17.42 26.97 0.16
N ILE A 130 16.78 26.40 -0.87
CA ILE A 130 15.39 26.68 -1.22
C ILE A 130 14.52 25.55 -0.61
N PRO A 131 13.52 25.87 0.23
CA PRO A 131 12.57 24.88 0.72
C PRO A 131 11.58 24.48 -0.39
N VAL A 132 11.48 23.18 -0.67
CA VAL A 132 10.56 22.62 -1.67
C VAL A 132 9.58 21.67 -0.97
N THR A 133 8.29 21.82 -1.26
CA THR A 133 7.26 20.91 -0.76
C THR A 133 7.06 19.77 -1.75
N VAL A 134 7.18 18.53 -1.29
CA VAL A 134 6.95 17.32 -2.08
C VAL A 134 6.09 16.30 -1.33
N LYS A 135 5.52 15.35 -2.07
CA LYS A 135 4.77 14.23 -1.46
C LYS A 135 5.73 13.23 -0.82
N MET A 136 5.30 12.59 0.26
CA MET A 136 6.05 11.52 0.93
C MET A 136 6.39 10.37 -0.04
N ASP A 137 5.47 10.02 -0.94
CA ASP A 137 5.68 8.96 -1.94
C ASP A 137 6.82 9.26 -2.93
N ASN A 138 7.22 10.52 -3.06
CA ASN A 138 8.24 10.96 -4.01
C ASN A 138 9.61 11.15 -3.36
N ILE A 139 9.83 10.64 -2.16
CA ILE A 139 11.12 10.72 -1.46
C ILE A 139 11.58 9.35 -0.99
N LYS A 140 12.89 9.12 -1.04
CA LYS A 140 13.55 7.93 -0.52
C LYS A 140 14.54 8.33 0.55
N VAL A 141 14.40 7.80 1.77
CA VAL A 141 15.38 8.06 2.84
C VAL A 141 16.69 7.37 2.50
N ILE A 142 17.79 8.12 2.49
CA ILE A 142 19.14 7.60 2.21
C ILE A 142 20.02 7.54 3.47
N ARG A 143 19.79 8.41 4.46
CA ARG A 143 20.55 8.42 5.72
C ARG A 143 19.66 8.89 6.85
N ARG A 144 19.58 8.09 7.92
CA ARG A 144 18.92 8.47 9.17
C ARG A 144 19.91 9.13 10.11
N GLU A 145 19.48 10.16 10.83
CA GLU A 145 20.36 10.90 11.75
C GLU A 145 20.91 10.03 12.91
N SER A 146 20.26 8.90 13.21
CA SER A 146 20.70 7.93 14.22
C SER A 146 21.99 7.16 13.90
N GLU A 147 22.46 7.16 12.64
CA GLU A 147 23.73 6.53 12.25
C GLU A 147 24.95 7.48 12.38
N GLN A 148 24.76 8.75 12.78
CA GLN A 148 25.88 9.69 12.90
C GLN A 148 26.65 9.62 14.23
N VAL A 149 26.19 8.82 15.20
CA VAL A 149 26.84 8.75 16.51
C VAL A 149 28.01 7.75 16.52
N GLU A 150 28.09 6.80 15.58
CA GLU A 150 29.14 5.76 15.62
C GLU A 150 30.43 6.08 14.82
N GLU A 151 30.45 7.10 13.94
CA GLU A 151 31.62 7.36 13.07
C GLU A 151 32.54 8.52 13.52
N LYS A 152 32.28 9.17 14.66
CA LYS A 152 33.05 10.38 15.07
C LYS A 152 34.13 10.18 16.14
N ASP A 153 34.31 8.98 16.70
CA ASP A 153 35.26 8.77 17.80
C ASP A 153 36.63 8.16 17.42
N GLU A 154 36.94 7.90 16.14
CA GLU A 154 38.23 7.27 15.76
C GLU A 154 39.32 8.21 15.22
N ASN A 155 39.08 9.53 15.10
CA ASN A 155 40.11 10.46 14.63
C ASN A 155 40.36 11.60 15.62
N ASN A 156 40.80 11.26 16.82
CA ASN A 156 41.60 12.18 17.61
C ASN A 156 42.56 11.43 18.53
N ASP A 157 43.71 11.02 17.97
CA ASP A 157 44.97 11.02 18.71
C ASP A 157 46.14 11.02 17.71
N SER A 158 46.68 12.20 17.47
CA SER A 158 48.05 12.39 17.00
C SER A 158 48.82 13.09 18.10
N TYR A 159 49.75 12.37 18.75
CA TYR A 159 51.02 12.89 19.25
C TYR A 159 52.07 11.79 19.22
#